data_AF-A0A943G907-F1
#
_entry.id   AF-A0A943G907-F1
#
_cell.length_a   1.000
_cell.length_b   1.000
_cell.length_c   1.000
_cell.angle_alpha   90.00
_cell.angle_beta   90.00
_cell.angle_gamma   90.00
#
_symmetry.space_group_name_H-M   'P 1'
#
loop_
_entity.id
_entity.type
_entity.pdbx_description
1 polymer ?
#
loop_
_entity_poly.entity_id
_entity_poly.type
_entity_poly.pdbx_seq_one_letter_code
_entity_poly.pdbx_strand_id
1 'polypeptide(L)'
;MAITHDIILEMNKSTALVPPCVVVRVGDVASQTIKAQLQNDGASYTPTGSARLDILKADGTWARCTATISGSTVSCTLPSQAVSSPGTARLAHFVFYTGTTRAESTEGFELRILPAVDTSDPEEAAEYYDDMLTKLYEKWEAYEKKAESQEAARVSAENARKANETDRQEAEEARQSQEAARVTAEKNRVTEFNTLKSQSQAATNAANGAATNANNAATYARSVADSLQSSVVGDEDVAEMRGQIDKLGSMLADSSGDFFYMDGTIYAPSAKASVSGTTVTLGSTCSASGNTITLA
;
A
#
# COMPACT_ATOMS: atom_id res chain seq x y z
N MET A 1 -38.33 -51.19 -57.68
CA MET A 1 -38.61 -52.45 -58.40
C MET A 1 -37.58 -53.47 -57.93
N ALA A 2 -37.99 -54.67 -57.51
CA ALA A 2 -37.05 -55.69 -57.05
C ALA A 2 -36.42 -56.41 -58.25
N ILE A 3 -35.09 -56.59 -58.23
CA ILE A 3 -34.33 -57.24 -59.31
C ILE A 3 -33.67 -58.50 -58.75
N THR A 4 -33.70 -59.60 -59.53
CA THR A 4 -33.02 -60.85 -59.19
C THR A 4 -31.91 -61.12 -60.19
N HIS A 5 -30.72 -61.41 -59.68
CA HIS A 5 -29.54 -61.82 -60.44
C HIS A 5 -29.42 -63.34 -60.34
N ASP A 6 -29.83 -64.05 -61.39
CA ASP A 6 -29.71 -65.51 -61.47
C ASP A 6 -28.31 -65.90 -61.96
N ILE A 7 -27.60 -66.71 -61.16
CA ILE A 7 -26.25 -67.22 -61.45
C ILE A 7 -26.20 -68.74 -61.22
N ILE A 8 -25.16 -69.40 -61.71
CA ILE A 8 -24.88 -70.81 -61.43
C ILE A 8 -23.56 -70.88 -60.69
N LEU A 9 -23.50 -71.68 -59.63
CA LEU A 9 -22.30 -71.87 -58.83
C LEU A 9 -22.05 -73.36 -58.57
N GLU A 10 -20.79 -73.76 -58.71
CA GLU A 10 -20.32 -75.11 -58.43
C GLU A 10 -19.82 -75.28 -56.98
N MET A 11 -20.08 -76.44 -56.40
CA MET A 11 -19.58 -76.80 -55.05
C MET A 11 -18.12 -77.27 -55.07
N ASN A 12 -17.68 -77.88 -56.18
CA ASN A 12 -16.34 -78.46 -56.35
C ASN A 12 -15.24 -77.40 -56.64
N LYS A 13 -15.61 -76.14 -56.87
CA LYS A 13 -14.69 -75.00 -57.15
C LYS A 13 -13.80 -75.24 -58.36
N SER A 14 -14.42 -75.44 -59.52
CA SER A 14 -13.72 -75.63 -60.78
C SER A 14 -12.92 -74.39 -61.19
N THR A 15 -11.68 -74.57 -61.65
CA THR A 15 -10.86 -73.50 -62.22
C THR A 15 -11.17 -73.21 -63.69
N ALA A 16 -12.09 -73.98 -64.30
CA ALA A 16 -12.40 -73.90 -65.73
C ALA A 16 -13.59 -72.98 -66.05
N LEU A 17 -14.39 -72.61 -65.04
CA LEU A 17 -15.53 -71.72 -65.20
C LEU A 17 -15.09 -70.26 -65.04
N VAL A 18 -15.60 -69.38 -65.90
CA VAL A 18 -15.50 -67.94 -65.72
C VAL A 18 -16.47 -67.56 -64.59
N PRO A 19 -16.00 -66.97 -63.47
CA PRO A 19 -16.89 -66.63 -62.36
C PRO A 19 -18.02 -65.70 -62.83
N PRO A 20 -19.28 -65.95 -62.43
CA PRO A 20 -20.37 -65.06 -62.79
C PRO A 20 -20.16 -63.67 -62.16
N CYS A 21 -20.66 -62.63 -62.82
CA CYS A 21 -20.56 -61.25 -62.36
C CYS A 21 -21.94 -60.69 -62.00
N VAL A 22 -22.07 -60.16 -60.80
CA VAL A 22 -23.26 -59.47 -60.30
C VAL A 22 -22.90 -58.01 -60.05
N VAL A 23 -23.69 -57.09 -60.59
CA VAL A 23 -23.48 -55.64 -60.44
C VAL A 23 -24.66 -55.02 -59.72
N VAL A 24 -24.36 -54.34 -58.62
CA VAL A 24 -25.33 -53.60 -57.78
C VAL A 24 -24.75 -52.24 -57.41
N ARG A 25 -25.50 -51.42 -56.69
CA ARG A 25 -25.07 -50.09 -56.24
C ARG A 25 -25.06 -49.96 -54.71
N VAL A 26 -24.24 -49.08 -54.17
CA VAL A 26 -24.37 -48.66 -52.78
C VAL A 26 -25.80 -48.14 -52.54
N GLY A 27 -26.45 -48.67 -51.51
CA GLY A 27 -27.82 -48.30 -51.15
C GLY A 27 -28.92 -49.17 -51.78
N ASP A 28 -28.59 -50.16 -52.62
CA ASP A 28 -29.53 -51.15 -53.18
C ASP A 28 -30.02 -52.18 -52.12
N VAL A 29 -30.42 -51.68 -50.96
CA VAL A 29 -30.84 -52.45 -49.80
C VAL A 29 -32.24 -53.02 -50.04
N ALA A 30 -32.41 -54.32 -49.83
CA ALA A 30 -33.67 -55.03 -49.96
C ALA A 30 -34.32 -55.00 -51.38
N SER A 31 -33.68 -54.36 -52.36
CA SER A 31 -34.17 -54.26 -53.74
C SER A 31 -33.48 -55.22 -54.71
N GLN A 32 -32.27 -55.70 -54.38
CA GLN A 32 -31.48 -56.61 -55.20
C GLN A 32 -31.38 -57.99 -54.53
N THR A 33 -31.65 -59.04 -55.28
CA THR A 33 -31.51 -60.43 -54.81
C THR A 33 -30.53 -61.19 -55.69
N ILE A 34 -29.56 -61.86 -55.09
CA ILE A 34 -28.67 -62.79 -55.78
C ILE A 34 -29.25 -64.19 -55.59
N LYS A 35 -29.46 -64.93 -56.69
CA LYS A 35 -30.01 -66.27 -56.68
C LYS A 35 -29.09 -67.21 -57.45
N ALA A 36 -28.48 -68.16 -56.76
CA ALA A 36 -27.55 -69.11 -57.34
C ALA A 36 -28.19 -70.50 -57.46
N GLN A 37 -28.18 -71.06 -58.66
CA GLN A 37 -28.45 -72.48 -58.91
C GLN A 37 -27.18 -73.26 -58.58
N LEU A 38 -27.32 -74.33 -57.78
CA LEU A 38 -26.18 -75.05 -57.22
C LEU A 38 -25.94 -76.34 -57.99
N GLN A 39 -24.68 -76.55 -58.35
CA GLN A 39 -24.23 -77.73 -59.07
C GLN A 39 -23.02 -78.37 -58.39
N ASN A 40 -22.81 -79.65 -58.66
CA ASN A 40 -21.60 -80.37 -58.34
C ASN A 40 -21.22 -81.24 -59.54
N ASP A 41 -20.16 -80.85 -60.24
CA ASP A 41 -19.75 -81.44 -61.53
C ASP A 41 -20.88 -81.38 -62.57
N GLY A 42 -21.60 -80.25 -62.65
CA GLY A 42 -22.71 -80.03 -63.59
C GLY A 42 -24.03 -80.72 -63.21
N ALA A 43 -24.05 -81.60 -62.21
CA ALA A 43 -25.28 -82.18 -61.67
C ALA A 43 -25.90 -81.25 -60.61
N SER A 44 -27.23 -81.12 -60.59
CA SER A 44 -27.91 -80.29 -59.58
C SER A 44 -27.60 -80.74 -58.15
N TYR A 45 -27.22 -79.78 -57.30
CA TYR A 45 -26.87 -80.01 -55.90
C TYR A 45 -27.92 -79.42 -54.95
N THR A 46 -28.45 -80.21 -54.03
CA THR A 46 -29.40 -79.74 -53.00
C THR A 46 -28.68 -79.64 -51.64
N PRO A 47 -28.32 -78.44 -51.18
CA PRO A 47 -27.70 -78.26 -49.87
C PRO A 47 -28.70 -78.50 -48.74
N THR A 48 -28.19 -78.77 -47.54
CA THR A 48 -28.98 -78.93 -46.32
C THR A 48 -28.50 -77.97 -45.23
N GLY A 49 -29.37 -77.69 -44.26
CA GLY A 49 -29.06 -76.80 -43.13
C GLY A 49 -29.32 -75.32 -43.45
N SER A 50 -28.48 -74.43 -42.92
CA SER A 50 -28.62 -72.97 -43.10
C SER A 50 -27.60 -72.43 -44.09
N ALA A 51 -27.95 -71.39 -44.86
CA ALA A 51 -27.06 -70.75 -45.81
C ALA A 51 -26.71 -69.31 -45.42
N ARG A 52 -25.53 -68.85 -45.85
CA ARG A 52 -25.06 -67.48 -45.70
C ARG A 52 -24.33 -67.04 -46.96
N LEU A 53 -24.56 -65.81 -47.41
CA LEU A 53 -23.72 -65.14 -48.41
C LEU A 53 -22.63 -64.37 -47.67
N ASP A 54 -21.38 -64.75 -47.90
CA ASP A 54 -20.21 -64.11 -47.32
C ASP A 54 -19.52 -63.24 -48.36
N ILE A 55 -19.43 -61.95 -48.07
CA ILE A 55 -18.83 -60.93 -48.94
C ILE A 55 -17.68 -60.27 -48.19
N LEU A 56 -16.47 -60.39 -48.72
CA LEU A 56 -15.34 -59.55 -48.32
C LEU A 56 -15.31 -58.33 -49.24
N LYS A 57 -15.75 -57.18 -48.73
CA LYS A 57 -15.86 -55.95 -49.53
C LYS A 57 -14.47 -55.41 -49.93
N ALA A 58 -14.46 -54.49 -50.90
CA ALA A 58 -13.25 -53.83 -51.37
C ALA A 58 -12.48 -53.12 -50.23
N ASP A 59 -13.21 -52.53 -49.28
CA ASP A 59 -12.71 -51.88 -48.06
C ASP A 59 -12.08 -52.83 -47.03
N GLY A 60 -12.15 -54.15 -47.25
CA GLY A 60 -11.60 -55.17 -46.36
C GLY A 60 -12.53 -55.63 -45.24
N THR A 61 -13.75 -55.09 -45.13
CA THR A 61 -14.73 -55.51 -44.12
C THR A 61 -15.63 -56.63 -44.64
N TRP A 62 -16.05 -57.53 -43.74
CA TRP A 62 -16.94 -58.65 -44.06
C TRP A 62 -18.41 -58.26 -43.92
N ALA A 63 -19.23 -58.63 -44.90
CA ALA A 63 -20.68 -58.68 -44.80
C ALA A 63 -21.14 -60.14 -44.83
N ARG A 64 -21.81 -60.57 -43.77
CA ARG A 64 -22.30 -61.94 -43.58
C ARG A 64 -23.82 -61.91 -43.60
N CYS A 65 -24.40 -62.35 -44.70
CA CYS A 65 -25.82 -62.13 -45.00
C CYS A 65 -26.57 -63.45 -44.99
N THR A 66 -27.68 -63.52 -44.24
CA THR A 66 -28.52 -64.73 -44.21
C THR A 66 -29.05 -65.03 -45.60
N ALA A 67 -28.94 -66.29 -46.03
CA ALA A 67 -29.42 -66.75 -47.32
C ALA A 67 -30.46 -67.88 -47.14
N THR A 68 -31.36 -67.99 -48.12
CA THR A 68 -32.48 -68.94 -48.11
C THR A 68 -32.23 -70.04 -49.13
N ILE A 69 -32.38 -71.29 -48.71
CA ILE A 69 -32.28 -72.47 -49.58
C ILE A 69 -33.68 -72.85 -50.07
N SER A 70 -33.82 -73.15 -51.35
CA SER A 70 -35.04 -73.70 -51.95
C SER A 70 -34.67 -74.75 -53.00
N GLY A 71 -34.65 -76.03 -52.61
CA GLY A 71 -34.17 -77.12 -53.46
C GLY A 71 -32.70 -76.92 -53.84
N SER A 72 -32.38 -77.01 -55.13
CA SER A 72 -31.02 -76.79 -55.66
C SER A 72 -30.71 -75.32 -55.96
N THR A 73 -31.26 -74.41 -55.15
CA THR A 73 -31.05 -72.97 -55.30
C THR A 73 -30.85 -72.33 -53.93
N VAL A 74 -29.95 -71.36 -53.88
CA VAL A 74 -29.77 -70.47 -52.72
C VAL A 74 -30.00 -69.02 -53.15
N SER A 75 -30.65 -68.22 -52.34
CA SER A 75 -30.85 -66.80 -52.60
C SER A 75 -30.54 -65.92 -51.40
N CYS A 76 -30.03 -64.72 -51.66
CA CYS A 76 -29.82 -63.68 -50.66
C CYS A 76 -30.30 -62.34 -51.22
N THR A 77 -31.34 -61.77 -50.62
CA THR A 77 -31.68 -60.36 -50.83
C THR A 77 -30.66 -59.52 -50.07
N LEU A 78 -30.01 -58.58 -50.76
CA LEU A 78 -28.85 -57.87 -50.22
C LEU A 78 -29.25 -56.91 -49.08
N PRO A 79 -28.74 -57.10 -47.85
CA PRO A 79 -28.94 -56.16 -46.75
C PRO A 79 -27.97 -54.97 -46.85
N SER A 80 -28.18 -53.93 -46.03
CA SER A 80 -27.37 -52.71 -46.02
C SER A 80 -25.87 -52.98 -45.91
N GLN A 81 -25.47 -53.90 -45.03
CA GLN A 81 -24.08 -54.30 -44.85
C GLN A 81 -23.41 -54.89 -46.12
N ALA A 82 -24.18 -55.52 -47.01
CA ALA A 82 -23.66 -56.12 -48.25
C ALA A 82 -23.30 -55.05 -49.29
N VAL A 83 -24.00 -53.93 -49.29
CA VAL A 83 -23.89 -52.84 -50.27
C VAL A 83 -23.58 -51.49 -49.61
N SER A 84 -22.83 -51.50 -48.50
CA SER A 84 -22.54 -50.28 -47.73
C SER A 84 -21.37 -49.46 -48.28
N SER A 85 -20.53 -50.06 -49.12
CA SER A 85 -19.28 -49.45 -49.59
C SER A 85 -19.06 -49.82 -51.06
N PRO A 86 -18.62 -48.87 -51.92
CA PRO A 86 -18.40 -49.16 -53.33
C PRO A 86 -17.11 -49.95 -53.56
N GLY A 87 -17.02 -50.56 -54.73
CA GLY A 87 -15.88 -51.34 -55.22
C GLY A 87 -16.25 -52.78 -55.58
N THR A 88 -15.33 -53.47 -56.24
CA THR A 88 -15.45 -54.91 -56.48
C THR A 88 -15.08 -55.67 -55.20
N ALA A 89 -15.99 -56.52 -54.73
CA ALA A 89 -15.74 -57.38 -53.58
C ALA A 89 -14.51 -58.26 -53.86
N ARG A 90 -13.64 -58.40 -52.85
CA ARG A 90 -12.46 -59.27 -52.93
C ARG A 90 -12.85 -60.75 -52.96
N LEU A 91 -14.01 -61.08 -52.38
CA LEU A 91 -14.59 -62.41 -52.39
C LEU A 91 -16.11 -62.32 -52.16
N ALA A 92 -16.89 -63.09 -52.90
CA ALA A 92 -18.31 -63.34 -52.62
C ALA A 92 -18.63 -64.81 -52.89
N HIS A 93 -19.18 -65.52 -51.92
CA HIS A 93 -19.56 -66.93 -52.06
C HIS A 93 -20.66 -67.32 -51.07
N PHE A 94 -21.39 -68.40 -51.36
CA PHE A 94 -22.34 -68.97 -50.40
C PHE A 94 -21.65 -70.03 -49.55
N VAL A 95 -22.00 -70.05 -48.26
CA VAL A 95 -21.60 -71.06 -47.28
C VAL A 95 -22.84 -71.72 -46.70
N PHE A 96 -22.82 -73.04 -46.62
CA PHE A 96 -23.88 -73.87 -46.06
C PHE A 96 -23.37 -74.55 -44.79
N TYR A 97 -24.15 -74.47 -43.73
CA TYR A 97 -23.82 -75.05 -42.42
C TYR A 97 -24.77 -76.19 -42.09
N THR A 98 -24.21 -77.37 -41.82
CA THR A 98 -24.94 -78.52 -41.29
C THR A 98 -24.43 -78.80 -39.87
N GLY A 99 -25.26 -78.50 -38.85
CA GLY A 99 -24.80 -78.55 -37.46
C GLY A 99 -23.74 -77.48 -37.16
N THR A 100 -22.85 -77.73 -36.21
CA THR A 100 -21.83 -76.76 -35.74
C THR A 100 -20.43 -76.97 -36.30
N THR A 101 -20.18 -78.07 -37.04
CA THR A 101 -18.82 -78.50 -37.40
C THR A 101 -18.58 -78.68 -38.90
N ARG A 102 -19.63 -78.73 -39.74
CA ARG A 102 -19.51 -78.88 -41.19
C ARG A 102 -19.99 -77.62 -41.89
N ALA A 103 -19.08 -76.99 -42.63
CA ALA A 103 -19.35 -75.89 -43.54
C ALA A 103 -18.91 -76.28 -44.95
N GLU A 104 -19.80 -76.12 -45.92
CA GLU A 104 -19.50 -76.28 -47.35
C GLU A 104 -19.64 -74.92 -48.03
N SER A 105 -18.82 -74.67 -49.05
CA SER A 105 -18.85 -73.42 -49.80
C SER A 105 -18.93 -73.65 -51.28
N THR A 106 -19.60 -72.72 -51.97
CA THR A 106 -19.51 -72.60 -53.42
C THR A 106 -18.14 -72.08 -53.84
N GLU A 107 -17.89 -72.08 -55.14
CA GLU A 107 -16.92 -71.16 -55.74
C GLU A 107 -17.27 -69.68 -55.49
N GLY A 108 -16.29 -68.81 -55.72
CA GLY A 108 -16.47 -67.36 -55.63
C GLY A 108 -17.04 -66.79 -56.91
N PHE A 109 -17.85 -65.73 -56.80
CA PHE A 109 -18.33 -64.94 -57.93
C PHE A 109 -17.91 -63.47 -57.79
N GLU A 110 -17.90 -62.73 -58.89
CA GLU A 110 -17.59 -61.30 -58.86
C GLU A 110 -18.83 -60.51 -58.43
N LEU A 111 -18.73 -59.77 -57.32
CA LEU A 111 -19.75 -58.81 -56.90
C LEU A 111 -19.18 -57.40 -57.02
N ARG A 112 -19.72 -56.60 -57.95
CA ARG A 112 -19.32 -55.21 -58.15
C ARG A 112 -20.36 -54.26 -57.58
N ILE A 113 -19.95 -53.45 -56.60
CA ILE A 113 -20.80 -52.46 -55.96
C ILE A 113 -20.43 -51.09 -56.51
N LEU A 114 -21.27 -50.51 -57.35
CA LEU A 114 -21.07 -49.17 -57.89
C LEU A 114 -21.30 -48.10 -56.80
N PRO A 115 -20.64 -46.93 -56.88
CA PRO A 115 -20.93 -45.79 -56.00
C PRO A 115 -22.42 -45.47 -55.94
N ALA A 116 -22.88 -44.96 -54.80
CA ALA A 116 -24.26 -44.51 -54.65
C ALA A 116 -24.62 -43.53 -55.78
N VAL A 117 -25.88 -43.51 -56.20
CA VAL A 117 -26.34 -42.38 -57.01
C VAL A 117 -26.23 -41.18 -56.09
N ASP A 118 -25.63 -40.10 -56.58
CA ASP A 118 -25.63 -38.85 -55.86
C ASP A 118 -27.09 -38.39 -55.71
N THR A 119 -27.62 -38.56 -54.51
CA THR A 119 -28.94 -38.04 -54.12
C THR A 119 -28.78 -36.82 -53.23
N SER A 120 -27.57 -36.22 -53.16
CA SER A 120 -27.41 -34.99 -52.41
C SER A 120 -28.25 -33.91 -53.08
N ASP A 121 -29.26 -33.46 -52.35
CA ASP A 121 -29.95 -32.23 -52.67
C ASP A 121 -28.96 -31.10 -52.36
N PRO A 122 -28.47 -30.33 -53.35
CA PRO A 122 -27.52 -29.26 -53.11
C PRO A 122 -28.04 -28.19 -52.14
N GLU A 123 -29.35 -28.16 -51.88
CA GLU A 123 -29.99 -27.25 -50.92
C GLU A 123 -29.65 -27.63 -49.45
N GLU A 124 -29.55 -28.93 -49.13
CA GLU A 124 -29.29 -29.43 -47.76
C GLU A 124 -27.84 -29.21 -47.30
N ALA A 125 -26.88 -29.14 -48.25
CA ALA A 125 -25.49 -28.82 -47.96
C ALA A 125 -25.26 -27.31 -47.71
N ALA A 126 -26.09 -26.43 -48.28
CA ALA A 126 -25.99 -24.98 -48.10
C ALA A 126 -26.45 -24.53 -46.71
N GLU A 127 -27.49 -25.17 -46.16
CA GLU A 127 -28.01 -24.88 -44.82
C GLU A 127 -26.97 -25.09 -43.70
N TYR A 128 -26.06 -26.07 -43.86
CA TYR A 128 -24.99 -26.35 -42.91
C TYR A 128 -23.95 -25.21 -42.84
N TYR A 129 -23.64 -24.57 -43.97
CA TYR A 129 -22.71 -23.43 -43.99
C TYR A 129 -23.32 -22.17 -43.39
N ASP A 130 -24.62 -21.92 -43.60
CA ASP A 130 -25.33 -20.77 -43.06
C ASP A 130 -25.44 -20.83 -41.51
N ASP A 131 -25.72 -22.02 -40.96
CA ASP A 131 -25.72 -22.24 -39.51
C ASP A 131 -24.33 -22.05 -38.88
N MET A 132 -23.27 -22.50 -39.56
CA MET A 132 -21.89 -22.27 -39.10
C MET A 132 -21.51 -20.78 -39.13
N LEU A 133 -21.90 -20.03 -40.16
CA LEU A 133 -21.67 -18.59 -40.28
C LEU A 133 -22.43 -17.82 -39.20
N THR A 134 -23.69 -18.16 -38.97
CA THR A 134 -24.52 -17.59 -37.89
C THR A 134 -23.86 -17.80 -36.53
N LYS A 135 -23.44 -19.03 -36.21
CA LYS A 135 -22.75 -19.34 -34.95
C LYS A 135 -21.43 -18.59 -34.78
N LEU A 136 -20.70 -18.36 -35.88
CA LEU A 136 -19.47 -17.58 -35.84
C LEU A 136 -19.77 -16.10 -35.56
N TYR A 137 -20.79 -15.55 -36.21
CA TYR A 137 -21.23 -14.17 -36.00
C TYR A 137 -21.71 -13.93 -34.57
N GLU A 138 -22.55 -14.80 -34.02
CA GLU A 138 -23.03 -14.71 -32.63
C GLU A 138 -21.87 -14.76 -31.63
N LYS A 139 -20.88 -15.64 -31.85
CA LYS A 139 -19.68 -15.69 -31.03
C LYS A 139 -18.89 -14.39 -31.13
N TRP A 140 -18.67 -13.88 -32.33
CA TRP A 140 -17.94 -12.64 -32.53
C TRP A 140 -18.64 -11.46 -31.86
N GLU A 141 -19.95 -11.31 -32.05
CA GLU A 141 -20.75 -10.26 -31.41
C GLU A 141 -20.70 -10.37 -29.87
N ALA A 142 -20.75 -11.59 -29.32
CA ALA A 142 -20.60 -11.81 -27.89
C ALA A 142 -19.20 -11.42 -27.37
N TYR A 143 -18.14 -11.70 -28.13
CA TYR A 143 -16.78 -11.26 -27.81
C TYR A 143 -16.64 -9.74 -27.87
N GLU A 144 -17.22 -9.10 -28.89
CA GLU A 144 -17.20 -7.65 -29.08
C GLU A 144 -17.92 -6.94 -27.92
N LYS A 145 -19.16 -7.34 -27.61
CA LYS A 145 -19.90 -6.82 -26.44
C LYS A 145 -19.14 -6.98 -25.13
N LYS A 146 -18.46 -8.12 -24.95
CA LYS A 146 -17.64 -8.36 -23.76
C LYS A 146 -16.43 -7.44 -23.72
N ALA A 147 -15.74 -7.23 -24.84
CA ALA A 147 -14.59 -6.34 -24.93
C ALA A 147 -15.00 -4.88 -24.67
N GLU A 148 -16.11 -4.42 -25.25
CA GLU A 148 -16.67 -3.09 -25.00
C GLU A 148 -16.99 -2.87 -23.51
N SER A 149 -17.64 -3.85 -22.87
CA SER A 149 -17.95 -3.78 -21.44
C SER A 149 -16.69 -3.73 -20.57
N GLN A 150 -15.68 -4.52 -20.88
CA GLN A 150 -14.40 -4.53 -20.18
C GLN A 150 -13.64 -3.21 -20.35
N GLU A 151 -13.64 -2.65 -21.56
CA GLU A 151 -12.99 -1.37 -21.84
C GLU A 151 -13.70 -0.22 -21.14
N ALA A 152 -15.04 -0.20 -21.13
CA ALA A 152 -15.83 0.78 -20.39
C ALA A 152 -15.52 0.71 -18.87
N ALA A 153 -15.39 -0.50 -18.32
CA ALA A 153 -15.02 -0.70 -16.92
C ALA A 153 -13.59 -0.22 -16.63
N ARG A 154 -12.63 -0.52 -17.53
CA ARG A 154 -11.24 -0.05 -17.43
C ARG A 154 -11.16 1.48 -17.46
N VAL A 155 -11.86 2.11 -18.40
CA VAL A 155 -11.92 3.57 -18.52
C VAL A 155 -12.52 4.21 -17.26
N SER A 156 -13.59 3.63 -16.72
CA SER A 156 -14.21 4.11 -15.48
C SER A 156 -13.26 4.01 -14.28
N ALA A 157 -12.55 2.87 -14.14
CA ALA A 157 -11.55 2.68 -13.10
C ALA A 157 -10.37 3.66 -13.23
N GLU A 158 -9.92 3.91 -14.46
CA GLU A 158 -8.83 4.85 -14.73
C GLU A 158 -9.23 6.30 -14.46
N ASN A 159 -10.47 6.69 -14.77
CA ASN A 159 -11.00 8.00 -14.41
C ASN A 159 -11.12 8.17 -12.90
N ALA A 160 -11.57 7.15 -12.16
CA ALA A 160 -11.59 7.16 -10.70
C ALA A 160 -10.17 7.26 -10.11
N ARG A 161 -9.20 6.53 -10.68
CA ARG A 161 -7.79 6.63 -10.27
C ARG A 161 -7.23 8.04 -10.47
N LYS A 162 -7.56 8.70 -11.59
CA LYS A 162 -7.15 10.08 -11.87
C LYS A 162 -7.76 11.06 -10.87
N ALA A 163 -9.06 10.95 -10.58
CA ALA A 163 -9.72 11.80 -9.58
C ALA A 163 -9.07 11.66 -8.20
N ASN A 164 -8.86 10.43 -7.74
CA ASN A 164 -8.19 10.17 -6.46
C ASN A 164 -6.76 10.73 -6.41
N GLU A 165 -6.03 10.68 -7.53
CA GLU A 165 -4.67 11.23 -7.61
C GLU A 165 -4.67 12.77 -7.60
N THR A 166 -5.68 13.41 -8.21
CA THR A 166 -5.90 14.85 -8.08
C THR A 166 -6.21 15.23 -6.63
N ASP A 167 -7.14 14.55 -5.96
CA ASP A 167 -7.46 14.81 -4.55
C ASP A 167 -6.23 14.64 -3.64
N ARG A 168 -5.40 13.62 -3.92
CA ARG A 168 -4.14 13.38 -3.19
C ARG A 168 -3.16 14.54 -3.38
N GLN A 169 -3.06 15.10 -4.59
CA GLN A 169 -2.19 16.24 -4.88
C GLN A 169 -2.67 17.51 -4.16
N GLU A 170 -3.96 17.81 -4.20
CA GLU A 170 -4.54 18.96 -3.49
C GLU A 170 -4.34 18.86 -1.98
N ALA A 171 -4.54 17.67 -1.40
CA ALA A 171 -4.29 17.43 0.02
C ALA A 171 -2.82 17.63 0.40
N GLU A 172 -1.89 17.22 -0.47
CA GLU A 172 -0.45 17.38 -0.25
C GLU A 172 -0.01 18.85 -0.38
N GLU A 173 -0.56 19.60 -1.34
CA GLU A 173 -0.35 21.05 -1.45
C GLU A 173 -0.87 21.79 -0.21
N ALA A 174 -2.05 21.42 0.29
CA ALA A 174 -2.60 21.97 1.53
C ALA A 174 -1.70 21.68 2.74
N ARG A 175 -1.18 20.45 2.85
CA ARG A 175 -0.21 20.06 3.90
C ARG A 175 1.06 20.90 3.82
N GLN A 176 1.61 21.11 2.61
CA GLN A 176 2.80 21.93 2.42
C GLN A 176 2.58 23.40 2.78
N SER A 177 1.41 23.97 2.43
CA SER A 177 1.04 25.33 2.81
C SER A 177 0.93 25.50 4.33
N GLN A 178 0.28 24.55 5.01
CA GLN A 178 0.18 24.53 6.47
C GLN A 178 1.56 24.37 7.15
N GLU A 179 2.42 23.54 6.58
CA GLU A 179 3.79 23.35 7.05
C GLU A 179 4.60 24.65 6.95
N ALA A 180 4.51 25.36 5.82
CA ALA A 180 5.17 26.65 5.63
C ALA A 180 4.65 27.71 6.60
N ALA A 181 3.34 27.75 6.85
CA ALA A 181 2.74 28.63 7.85
C ALA A 181 3.24 28.32 9.27
N ARG A 182 3.31 27.04 9.65
CA ARG A 182 3.86 26.62 10.95
C ARG A 182 5.33 27.02 11.10
N VAL A 183 6.15 26.80 10.07
CA VAL A 183 7.57 27.20 10.08
C VAL A 183 7.71 28.71 10.25
N THR A 184 6.87 29.51 9.59
CA THR A 184 6.86 30.96 9.73
C THR A 184 6.47 31.40 11.13
N ALA A 185 5.41 30.81 11.70
CA ALA A 185 4.99 31.08 13.07
C ALA A 185 6.09 30.74 14.08
N GLU A 186 6.78 29.61 13.89
CA GLU A 186 7.88 29.21 14.77
C GLU A 186 9.08 30.16 14.69
N LYS A 187 9.44 30.64 13.49
CA LYS A 187 10.48 31.67 13.32
C LYS A 187 10.13 32.96 14.05
N ASN A 188 8.87 33.40 13.99
CA ASN A 188 8.40 34.57 14.71
C ASN A 188 8.50 34.35 16.22
N ARG A 189 8.06 33.19 16.72
CA ARG A 189 8.14 32.83 18.14
C ARG A 189 9.57 32.83 18.66
N VAL A 190 10.52 32.30 17.89
CA VAL A 190 11.97 32.32 18.24
C VAL A 190 12.50 33.76 18.29
N THR A 191 12.09 34.60 17.34
CA THR A 191 12.52 36.01 17.28
C THR A 191 11.98 36.81 18.46
N GLU A 192 10.70 36.65 18.79
CA GLU A 192 10.06 37.27 19.94
C GLU A 192 10.73 36.81 21.24
N PHE A 193 10.97 35.50 21.38
CA PHE A 193 11.65 34.94 22.55
C PHE A 193 13.06 35.54 22.74
N ASN A 194 13.84 35.66 21.67
CA ASN A 194 15.18 36.26 21.74
C ASN A 194 15.14 37.75 22.12
N THR A 195 14.12 38.47 21.64
CA THR A 195 13.87 39.87 22.02
C THR A 195 13.56 39.97 23.50
N LEU A 196 12.60 39.20 23.99
CA LEU A 196 12.20 39.17 25.40
C LEU A 196 13.37 38.77 26.31
N LYS A 197 14.16 37.77 25.89
CA LYS A 197 15.37 37.37 26.61
C LYS A 197 16.34 38.53 26.75
N SER A 198 16.63 39.25 25.66
CA SER A 198 17.54 40.40 25.66
C SER A 198 17.02 41.54 26.55
N GLN A 199 15.72 41.85 26.46
CA GLN A 199 15.07 42.86 27.30
C GLN A 199 15.11 42.49 28.79
N SER A 200 14.82 41.22 29.12
CA SER A 200 14.89 40.71 30.48
C SER A 200 16.30 40.80 31.06
N GLN A 201 17.32 40.49 30.24
CA GLN A 201 18.72 40.59 30.64
C GLN A 201 19.14 42.05 30.87
N ALA A 202 18.71 42.97 30.00
CA ALA A 202 18.95 44.40 30.19
C ALA A 202 18.27 44.94 31.46
N ALA A 203 17.02 44.55 31.72
CA ALA A 203 16.30 44.93 32.93
C ALA A 203 16.99 44.41 34.19
N THR A 204 17.47 43.16 34.17
CA THR A 204 18.24 42.55 35.28
C THR A 204 19.54 43.32 35.54
N ASN A 205 20.27 43.66 34.48
CA ASN A 205 21.51 44.44 34.61
C ASN A 205 21.26 45.85 35.16
N ALA A 206 20.19 46.52 34.70
CA ALA A 206 19.80 47.83 35.22
C ALA A 206 19.43 47.77 36.71
N ALA A 207 18.68 46.74 37.13
CA ALA A 207 18.33 46.53 38.53
C ALA A 207 19.58 46.30 39.40
N ASN A 208 20.51 45.46 38.94
CA ASN A 208 21.78 45.21 39.64
C ASN A 208 22.64 46.49 39.75
N GLY A 209 22.68 47.31 38.69
CA GLY A 209 23.36 48.60 38.71
C GLY A 209 22.74 49.57 39.71
N ALA A 210 21.41 49.68 39.74
CA ALA A 210 20.68 50.49 40.71
C ALA A 210 20.94 50.04 42.16
N ALA A 211 20.92 48.73 42.42
CA ALA A 211 21.22 48.17 43.73
C ALA A 211 22.66 48.48 44.17
N THR A 212 23.63 48.37 43.26
CA THR A 212 25.04 48.72 43.51
C THR A 212 25.19 50.20 43.86
N ASN A 213 24.56 51.09 43.08
CA ASN A 213 24.58 52.52 43.35
C ASN A 213 23.96 52.87 44.71
N ALA A 214 22.84 52.23 45.07
CA ALA A 214 22.22 52.41 46.38
C ALA A 214 23.14 51.96 47.52
N ASN A 215 23.80 50.81 47.38
CA ASN A 215 24.78 50.32 48.36
C ASN A 215 25.99 51.26 48.50
N ASN A 216 26.49 51.80 47.39
CA ASN A 216 27.57 52.78 47.40
C ASN A 216 27.16 54.08 48.11
N ALA A 217 25.98 54.61 47.80
CA ALA A 217 25.44 55.80 48.45
C ALA A 217 25.23 55.59 49.95
N ALA A 218 24.69 54.43 50.36
CA ALA A 218 24.54 54.09 51.77
C ALA A 218 25.89 53.97 52.49
N THR A 219 26.89 53.39 51.85
CA THR A 219 28.25 53.27 52.40
C THR A 219 28.91 54.63 52.55
N TYR A 220 28.80 55.49 51.54
CA TYR A 220 29.28 56.86 51.61
C TYR A 220 28.61 57.64 52.75
N ALA A 221 27.28 57.56 52.87
CA ALA A 221 26.53 58.22 53.93
C ALA A 221 27.00 57.77 55.34
N ARG A 222 27.25 56.46 55.54
CA ARG A 222 27.84 55.97 56.80
C ARG A 222 29.22 56.56 57.05
N SER A 223 30.11 56.54 56.06
CA SER A 223 31.47 57.08 56.22
C SER A 223 31.49 58.57 56.59
N VAL A 224 30.56 59.35 56.04
CA VAL A 224 30.38 60.77 56.39
C VAL A 224 29.89 60.91 57.82
N ALA A 225 28.91 60.10 58.23
CA ALA A 225 28.41 60.10 59.61
C ALA A 225 29.51 59.76 60.63
N ASP A 226 30.31 58.72 60.35
CA ASP A 226 31.43 58.31 61.19
C ASP A 226 32.50 59.41 61.30
N SER A 227 32.80 60.08 60.17
CA SER A 227 33.75 61.19 60.12
C SER A 227 33.27 62.39 60.94
N LEU A 228 31.99 62.74 60.81
CA LEU A 228 31.37 63.81 61.59
C LEU A 228 31.46 63.51 63.09
N GLN A 229 31.10 62.28 63.50
CA GLN A 229 31.16 61.86 64.90
C GLN A 229 32.60 61.95 65.46
N SER A 230 33.61 61.61 64.67
CA SER A 230 35.02 61.74 65.06
C SER A 230 35.49 63.20 65.17
N SER A 231 34.93 64.11 64.37
CA SER A 231 35.33 65.54 64.33
C SER A 231 34.67 66.42 65.41
N VAL A 232 33.63 65.92 66.08
CA VAL A 232 32.98 66.65 67.17
C VAL A 232 33.92 66.63 68.37
N VAL A 233 34.42 67.80 68.75
CA VAL A 233 35.11 67.99 70.04
C VAL A 233 34.10 67.69 71.13
N GLY A 234 34.35 66.63 71.90
CA GLY A 234 33.42 66.20 72.94
C GLY A 234 33.30 67.26 74.04
N ASP A 235 32.17 67.27 74.75
CA ASP A 235 31.99 68.17 75.91
C ASP A 235 33.11 68.00 76.94
N GLU A 236 33.70 66.81 77.03
CA GLU A 236 34.87 66.50 77.87
C GLU A 236 36.13 67.23 77.40
N ASP A 237 36.46 67.18 76.10
CA ASP A 237 37.60 67.91 75.53
C ASP A 237 37.41 69.43 75.66
N VAL A 238 36.19 69.92 75.46
CA VAL A 238 35.85 71.34 75.68
C VAL A 238 36.01 71.71 77.16
N ALA A 239 35.58 70.86 78.08
CA ALA A 239 35.75 71.07 79.51
C ALA A 239 37.23 71.06 79.92
N GLU A 240 38.03 70.16 79.36
CA GLU A 240 39.48 70.11 79.60
C GLU A 240 40.16 71.38 79.07
N MET A 241 39.85 71.81 77.84
CA MET A 241 40.35 73.08 77.30
C MET A 241 39.97 74.27 78.17
N ARG A 242 38.73 74.33 78.68
CA ARG A 242 38.30 75.37 79.63
C ARG A 242 39.12 75.31 80.92
N GLY A 243 39.36 74.12 81.48
CA GLY A 243 40.22 73.97 82.65
C GLY A 243 41.68 74.38 82.41
N GLN A 244 42.21 74.12 81.21
CA GLN A 244 43.54 74.60 80.81
C GLN A 244 43.57 76.14 80.67
N ILE A 245 42.51 76.74 80.11
CA ILE A 245 42.34 78.21 80.05
C ILE A 245 42.34 78.80 81.47
N ASP A 246 41.61 78.19 82.40
CA ASP A 246 41.55 78.66 83.78
C ASP A 246 42.95 78.64 84.44
N LYS A 247 43.69 77.54 84.26
CA LYS A 247 45.05 77.41 84.78
C LYS A 247 46.01 78.44 84.18
N LEU A 248 45.96 78.64 82.86
CA LEU A 248 46.74 79.66 82.18
C LEU A 248 46.37 81.06 82.64
N GLY A 249 45.08 81.33 82.89
CA GLY A 249 44.59 82.59 83.45
C GLY A 249 45.18 82.87 84.82
N SER A 250 45.17 81.90 85.73
CA SER A 250 45.82 82.02 87.06
C SER A 250 47.33 82.24 86.94
N MET A 251 48.03 81.47 86.09
CA MET A 251 49.47 81.63 85.87
C MET A 251 49.82 83.02 85.30
N LEU A 252 48.99 83.54 84.40
CA LEU A 252 49.18 84.87 83.82
C LEU A 252 49.00 85.96 84.89
N ALA A 253 47.97 85.86 85.73
CA ALA A 253 47.75 86.77 86.86
C ALA A 253 48.95 86.77 87.83
N ASP A 254 49.45 85.59 88.20
CA ASP A 254 50.64 85.46 89.04
C ASP A 254 51.89 86.10 88.40
N SER A 255 52.07 85.92 87.09
CA SER A 255 53.25 86.40 86.37
C SER A 255 53.23 87.92 86.11
N SER A 256 52.08 88.49 85.75
CA SER A 256 51.93 89.93 85.53
C SER A 256 51.81 90.71 86.83
N GLY A 257 51.33 90.06 87.90
CA GLY A 257 50.95 90.72 89.14
C GLY A 257 49.63 91.50 89.06
N ASP A 258 48.88 91.39 87.97
CA ASP A 258 47.63 92.11 87.72
C ASP A 258 46.39 91.21 87.83
N PHE A 259 45.24 91.80 88.12
CA PHE A 259 43.96 91.12 88.02
C PHE A 259 43.47 91.12 86.56
N PHE A 260 42.96 89.98 86.10
CA PHE A 260 42.38 89.86 84.76
C PHE A 260 40.94 89.39 84.84
N TYR A 261 40.08 89.94 83.99
CA TYR A 261 38.72 89.45 83.82
C TYR A 261 38.58 88.83 82.42
N MET A 262 38.24 87.55 82.37
CA MET A 262 37.93 86.86 81.12
C MET A 262 36.76 85.89 81.33
N ASP A 263 35.80 85.94 80.41
CA ASP A 263 34.62 85.05 80.35
C ASP A 263 33.90 84.86 81.69
N GLY A 264 33.63 85.96 82.42
CA GLY A 264 32.92 85.91 83.71
C GLY A 264 33.78 85.58 84.92
N THR A 265 35.05 85.21 84.73
CA THR A 265 35.99 84.84 85.80
C THR A 265 37.03 85.94 86.01
N ILE A 266 37.26 86.33 87.27
CA ILE A 266 38.36 87.21 87.67
C ILE A 266 39.53 86.33 88.13
N TYR A 267 40.63 86.38 87.39
CA TYR A 267 41.90 85.76 87.76
C TYR A 267 42.73 86.75 88.57
N ALA A 268 43.12 86.33 89.77
CA ALA A 268 43.86 87.16 90.70
C ALA A 268 45.25 86.56 90.96
N PRO A 269 46.29 87.39 91.11
CA PRO A 269 47.60 86.92 91.56
C PRO A 269 47.48 86.36 92.98
N SER A 270 48.11 85.22 93.25
CA SER A 270 48.16 84.55 94.57
C SER A 270 48.72 85.45 95.68
N ALA A 271 49.58 86.41 95.33
CA ALA A 271 50.08 87.43 96.26
C ALA A 271 49.02 88.49 96.63
N LYS A 272 47.97 88.67 95.81
CA LYS A 272 46.94 89.72 95.94
C LYS A 272 45.56 89.18 96.29
N ALA A 273 45.28 87.90 96.06
CA ALA A 273 44.08 87.26 96.57
C ALA A 273 44.30 85.75 96.75
N SER A 274 43.67 85.19 97.79
CA SER A 274 43.60 83.74 98.00
C SER A 274 42.16 83.33 98.32
N VAL A 275 41.80 82.10 97.98
CA VAL A 275 40.47 81.56 98.25
C VAL A 275 40.61 80.34 99.16
N SER A 276 39.82 80.29 100.23
CA SER A 276 39.68 79.12 101.08
C SER A 276 38.21 78.85 101.33
N GLY A 277 37.71 77.74 100.77
CA GLY A 277 36.27 77.45 100.78
C GLY A 277 35.47 78.55 100.07
N THR A 278 34.54 79.17 100.78
CA THR A 278 33.70 80.26 100.26
C THR A 278 34.24 81.66 100.60
N THR A 279 35.43 81.75 101.20
CA THR A 279 36.01 83.02 101.66
C THR A 279 37.17 83.42 100.75
N VAL A 280 37.07 84.62 100.18
CA VAL A 280 38.16 85.27 99.44
C VAL A 280 38.89 86.22 100.39
N THR A 281 40.20 86.06 100.49
CA THR A 281 41.08 86.96 101.25
C THR A 281 41.85 87.82 100.26
N LEU A 282 41.70 89.14 100.37
CA LEU A 282 42.43 90.10 99.54
C LEU A 282 43.73 90.53 100.24
N GLY A 283 44.80 90.68 99.48
CA GLY A 283 46.11 91.15 99.94
C GLY A 283 46.07 92.63 100.34
N SER A 284 47.08 93.09 101.06
CA SER A 284 47.14 94.44 101.65
C SER A 284 47.11 95.59 100.64
N THR A 285 47.30 95.32 99.34
CA THR A 285 47.20 96.31 98.26
C THR A 285 45.75 96.54 97.81
N CYS A 286 44.85 95.59 98.08
CA CYS A 286 43.44 95.70 97.74
C CYS A 286 42.64 96.30 98.90
N SER A 287 41.53 96.98 98.60
CA SER A 287 40.65 97.56 99.63
C SER A 287 39.18 97.32 99.29
N ALA A 288 38.35 97.21 100.33
CA ALA A 288 36.91 97.14 100.19
C ALA A 288 36.28 98.25 101.04
N SER A 289 35.37 99.02 100.45
CA SER A 289 34.63 100.10 101.12
C SER A 289 33.21 100.16 100.60
N GLY A 290 32.23 99.97 101.49
CA GLY A 290 30.82 99.86 101.12
C GLY A 290 30.57 98.72 100.13
N ASN A 291 30.06 99.06 98.95
CA ASN A 291 29.77 98.10 97.87
C ASN A 291 30.88 98.05 96.80
N THR A 292 32.00 98.71 97.04
CA THR A 292 33.10 98.83 96.07
C THR A 292 34.31 98.06 96.56
N ILE A 293 34.84 97.19 95.70
CA ILE A 293 36.14 96.56 95.88
C ILE A 293 37.11 97.23 94.91
N THR A 294 38.21 97.74 95.44
CA THR A 294 39.31 98.31 94.66
C THR A 294 40.45 97.29 94.64
N LEU A 295 40.72 96.76 93.46
CA LEU A 295 41.79 95.81 93.19
C LEU A 295 43.02 96.60 92.71
N ALA A 296 44.14 96.51 93.43
CA ALA A 296 45.40 97.19 93.09
C ALA A 296 46.59 96.25 93.17
#